data_AF-A0A2G5QUQ4-F1
#
_entry.id   AF-A0A2G5QUQ4-F1
#
_cell.length_a   1.000
_cell.length_b   1.000
_cell.length_c   1.000
_cell.angle_alpha   90.00
_cell.angle_beta   90.00
_cell.angle_gamma   90.00
#
_symmetry.space_group_name_H-M   'P 1'
#
loop_
_entity.id
_entity.type
_entity.pdbx_description
1 polymer ?
#
loop_
_entity_poly.entity_id
_entity_poly.type
_entity_poly.pdbx_seq_one_letter_code
_entity_poly.pdbx_strand_id
1 'polypeptide(L)'
;MPKSKPPRRKRPRHVVSRTRSLLDFYDDLERITAQAEREAEALADKVPAAELAVMRATCAENRRIFAEGRAELLAPSRTPVLDRLATEARRRGK
;
A
#
# COMPACT_ATOMS: atom_id res chain seq x y z
N MET A 1 12.31 -46.25 -10.78
CA MET A 1 11.35 -45.13 -10.62
C MET A 1 12.14 -43.85 -10.35
N PRO A 2 12.01 -42.78 -11.17
CA PRO A 2 12.70 -41.53 -10.88
C PRO A 2 11.94 -40.80 -9.78
N LYS A 3 12.62 -40.53 -8.65
CA LYS A 3 12.04 -39.81 -7.51
C LYS A 3 11.71 -38.38 -7.95
N SER A 4 10.41 -38.01 -7.91
CA SER A 4 9.95 -36.65 -8.18
C SER A 4 10.59 -35.68 -7.19
N LYS A 5 11.26 -34.64 -7.69
CA LYS A 5 11.75 -33.55 -6.84
C LYS A 5 10.55 -32.91 -6.12
N PRO A 6 10.60 -32.70 -4.79
CA PRO A 6 9.50 -32.08 -4.07
C PRO A 6 9.28 -30.64 -4.58
N PRO A 7 8.03 -30.14 -4.54
CA PRO A 7 7.70 -28.82 -5.05
C PRO A 7 8.52 -27.76 -4.29
N ARG A 8 9.26 -26.93 -5.02
CA ARG A 8 9.97 -25.79 -4.45
C ARG A 8 8.93 -24.86 -3.80
N ARG A 9 8.87 -24.86 -2.46
CA ARG A 9 8.12 -23.84 -1.69
C ARG A 9 8.55 -22.46 -2.21
N LYS A 10 7.61 -21.69 -2.76
CA LYS A 10 7.83 -20.28 -3.12
C LYS A 10 8.21 -19.56 -1.83
N ARG A 11 9.49 -19.18 -1.69
CA ARG A 11 9.94 -18.36 -0.56
C ARG A 11 9.22 -17.01 -0.66
N PRO A 12 8.67 -16.47 0.45
CA PRO A 12 8.10 -15.13 0.43
C PRO A 12 9.15 -14.15 -0.09
N ARG A 13 8.78 -13.33 -1.07
CA ARG A 13 9.67 -12.31 -1.63
C ARG A 13 9.96 -11.30 -0.52
N HIS A 14 11.23 -11.14 -0.15
CA HIS A 14 11.62 -10.05 0.72
C HIS A 14 11.29 -8.73 0.00
N VAL A 15 10.42 -7.94 0.60
CA VAL A 15 10.07 -6.59 0.16
C VAL A 15 11.34 -5.74 0.23
N VAL A 16 11.70 -5.08 -0.87
CA VAL A 16 12.88 -4.18 -0.92
C VAL A 16 12.64 -3.02 0.05
N SER A 17 13.68 -2.50 0.72
CA SER A 17 13.50 -1.49 1.79
C SER A 17 12.67 -0.27 1.36
N ARG A 18 12.79 0.15 0.09
CA ARG A 18 11.97 1.23 -0.47
C ARG A 18 10.48 0.88 -0.56
N THR A 19 10.14 -0.34 -0.99
CA THR A 19 8.74 -0.80 -1.03
C THR A 19 8.19 -0.92 0.39
N ARG A 20 9.00 -1.37 1.35
CA ARG A 20 8.60 -1.40 2.77
C ARG A 20 8.28 0.00 3.29
N SER A 21 9.17 0.97 3.04
CA SER A 21 8.93 2.38 3.40
C SER A 21 7.67 2.98 2.77
N LEU A 22 7.31 2.58 1.55
CA LEU A 22 6.07 3.03 0.91
C LEU A 22 4.82 2.36 1.51
N LEU A 23 4.91 1.08 1.91
CA LEU A 23 3.84 0.41 2.62
C LEU A 23 3.61 1.05 3.99
N ASP A 24 4.69 1.32 4.73
CA ASP A 24 4.63 2.02 6.02
C ASP A 24 3.99 3.42 5.86
N PHE A 25 4.28 4.12 4.75
CA PHE A 25 3.64 5.40 4.42
C PHE A 25 2.13 5.28 4.20
N TYR A 26 1.65 4.24 3.51
CA TYR A 26 0.20 4.01 3.36
C TYR A 26 -0.47 3.69 4.69
N ASP A 27 0.19 2.93 5.56
CA ASP A 27 -0.32 2.63 6.91
C ASP A 27 -0.45 3.93 7.74
N ASP A 28 0.51 4.85 7.63
CA ASP A 28 0.44 6.17 8.26
C ASP A 28 -0.72 7.03 7.73
N LEU A 29 -0.95 7.03 6.41
CA LEU A 29 -2.09 7.74 5.81
C LEU A 29 -3.44 7.20 6.30
N GLU A 30 -3.56 5.87 6.43
CA GLU A 30 -4.76 5.24 6.94
C GLU A 30 -5.00 5.63 8.41
N ARG A 31 -3.93 5.65 9.22
CA ARG A 31 -3.99 6.11 10.62
C ARG A 31 -4.43 7.57 10.75
N ILE A 32 -3.87 8.46 9.94
CA ILE A 32 -4.24 9.89 9.94
C ILE A 32 -5.70 10.06 9.52
N THR A 33 -6.14 9.35 8.49
CA THR A 33 -7.53 9.42 8.00
C THR A 33 -8.52 8.90 9.03
N ALA A 34 -8.20 7.80 9.72
CA ALA A 34 -9.02 7.29 10.82
C ALA A 34 -9.05 8.25 12.03
N GLN A 35 -7.97 8.98 12.27
CA GLN A 35 -7.94 10.02 13.30
C GLN A 35 -8.84 11.20 12.93
N ALA A 36 -8.74 11.69 11.69
CA ALA A 36 -9.55 12.80 11.20
C ALA A 36 -11.05 12.48 11.26
N GLU A 37 -11.46 11.27 10.87
CA GLU A 37 -12.86 10.85 11.02
C GLU A 37 -13.31 10.91 12.48
N ARG A 38 -12.53 10.34 13.42
CA ARG A 38 -12.89 10.33 14.84
C ARG A 38 -13.03 11.74 15.42
N GLU A 39 -12.11 12.63 15.07
CA GLU A 39 -12.14 14.02 15.54
C GLU A 39 -13.36 14.78 15.01
N ALA A 40 -13.71 14.56 13.75
CA ALA A 40 -14.87 15.20 13.17
C ALA A 40 -16.20 14.62 13.66
N GLU A 41 -16.27 13.31 13.90
CA GLU A 41 -17.42 12.69 14.57
C GLU A 41 -17.60 13.26 15.99
N ALA A 42 -16.50 13.50 16.72
CA ALA A 42 -16.56 14.14 18.04
C ALA A 42 -17.07 15.60 17.99
N LEU A 43 -17.05 16.22 16.82
CA LEU A 43 -17.56 17.57 16.57
C LEU A 43 -18.91 17.56 15.83
N ALA A 44 -19.58 16.41 15.72
CA ALA A 44 -20.79 16.26 14.92
C ALA A 44 -21.91 17.25 15.28
N ASP A 45 -22.05 17.59 16.56
CA ASP A 45 -23.06 18.56 17.03
C ASP A 45 -22.74 20.02 16.67
N LYS A 46 -21.50 20.29 16.24
CA LYS A 46 -20.99 21.64 15.94
C LYS A 46 -20.83 21.91 14.45
N VAL A 47 -20.99 20.89 13.60
CA VAL A 47 -20.75 20.96 12.16
C VAL A 47 -22.04 20.64 11.41
N PRO A 48 -22.37 21.37 10.33
CA PRO A 48 -23.52 21.03 9.49
C PRO A 48 -23.46 19.60 8.96
N ALA A 49 -24.59 18.89 8.99
CA ALA A 49 -24.66 17.49 8.56
C ALA A 49 -24.18 17.26 7.12
N ALA A 50 -24.40 18.22 6.22
CA ALA A 50 -23.93 18.15 4.84
C ALA A 50 -22.39 18.17 4.74
N GLU A 51 -21.72 18.98 5.55
CA GLU A 51 -20.26 19.05 5.59
C GLU A 51 -19.66 17.77 6.18
N LEU A 52 -20.26 17.23 7.25
CA LEU A 52 -19.88 15.93 7.81
C LEU A 52 -20.05 14.79 6.79
N ALA A 53 -21.13 14.82 6.00
CA ALA A 53 -21.35 13.82 4.95
C ALA A 53 -20.28 13.90 3.85
N VAL A 54 -19.90 15.10 3.42
CA VAL A 54 -18.81 15.30 2.45
C VAL A 54 -17.47 14.81 3.01
N MET A 55 -17.18 15.10 4.27
CA MET A 55 -15.95 14.63 4.91
C MET A 55 -15.93 13.10 5.01
N ARG A 56 -17.00 12.46 5.47
CA ARG A 56 -17.11 10.99 5.52
C ARG A 56 -16.91 10.37 4.14
N ALA A 57 -17.51 10.95 3.11
CA ALA A 57 -17.34 10.50 1.73
C ALA A 57 -15.88 10.64 1.27
N THR A 58 -15.22 11.74 1.62
CA THR A 58 -13.81 11.99 1.30
C THR A 58 -12.89 10.98 1.99
N CYS A 59 -13.11 10.71 3.28
CA CYS A 59 -12.32 9.72 4.01
C CYS A 59 -12.54 8.30 3.49
N ALA A 60 -13.76 7.95 3.08
CA ALA A 60 -14.06 6.68 2.41
C ALA A 60 -13.31 6.55 1.07
N GLU A 61 -13.30 7.60 0.25
CA GLU A 61 -12.56 7.59 -1.02
C GLU A 61 -11.05 7.49 -0.79
N ASN A 62 -10.51 8.22 0.18
CA ASN A 62 -9.09 8.15 0.54
C ASN A 62 -8.69 6.72 0.94
N ARG A 63 -9.49 6.03 1.75
CA ARG A 63 -9.26 4.62 2.09
C ARG A 63 -9.22 3.72 0.86
N ARG A 64 -10.12 3.95 -0.11
CA ARG A 64 -10.12 3.21 -1.37
C ARG A 64 -8.82 3.44 -2.14
N ILE A 65 -8.40 4.70 -2.28
CA ILE A 65 -7.16 5.09 -2.98
C ILE A 65 -5.93 4.45 -2.31
N PHE A 66 -5.85 4.44 -0.98
CA PHE A 66 -4.73 3.83 -0.26
C PHE A 66 -4.69 2.32 -0.45
N ALA A 67 -5.86 1.66 -0.39
CA ALA A 67 -5.96 0.23 -0.63
C ALA A 67 -5.54 -0.15 -2.06
N GLU A 68 -5.96 0.64 -3.05
CA GLU A 68 -5.55 0.49 -4.46
C GLU A 68 -4.03 0.67 -4.60
N GLY A 69 -3.46 1.76 -4.10
CA GLY A 69 -2.01 2.01 -4.17
C GLY A 69 -1.17 0.92 -3.47
N ARG A 70 -1.65 0.42 -2.33
CA ARG A 70 -1.01 -0.70 -1.62
C ARG A 70 -1.10 -2.00 -2.42
N ALA A 71 -2.23 -2.27 -3.08
CA ALA A 71 -2.39 -3.43 -3.95
C ALA A 71 -1.46 -3.35 -5.16
N GLU A 72 -1.30 -2.19 -5.77
CA GLU A 72 -0.38 -1.97 -6.89
C GLU A 72 1.08 -2.21 -6.50
N LEU A 73 1.51 -1.73 -5.32
CA LEU A 73 2.86 -1.98 -4.82
C LEU A 73 3.17 -3.45 -4.56
N LEU A 74 2.15 -4.21 -4.14
CA LEU A 74 2.26 -5.64 -3.87
C LEU A 74 2.05 -6.49 -5.13
N ALA A 75 1.52 -5.90 -6.21
CA ALA A 75 1.26 -6.59 -7.45
C ALA A 75 2.58 -7.13 -8.05
N PRO A 76 2.57 -8.34 -8.62
CA PRO A 76 3.71 -8.83 -9.37
C PRO A 76 4.02 -7.89 -10.55
N SER A 77 5.29 -7.54 -10.71
CA SER A 77 5.73 -6.77 -11.89
C SER A 77 5.36 -7.48 -13.19
N ARG A 78 4.82 -6.68 -14.13
CA ARG A 78 4.54 -7.11 -15.51
C ARG A 78 5.80 -7.23 -16.35
N THR A 79 6.89 -6.58 -15.96
CA THR A 79 8.17 -6.54 -16.68
C THR A 79 9.36 -6.92 -15.78
N PRO A 80 9.36 -8.15 -15.22
CA PRO A 80 10.31 -8.55 -14.19
C PRO A 80 11.77 -8.60 -14.67
N VAL A 81 12.00 -8.75 -15.97
CA VAL A 81 13.35 -8.73 -16.57
C VAL A 81 13.91 -7.30 -16.58
N LEU A 82 13.10 -6.31 -16.99
CA LEU A 82 13.51 -4.91 -17.00
C LEU A 82 13.80 -4.41 -15.57
N ASP A 83 13.02 -4.84 -14.59
CA ASP A 83 13.25 -4.47 -13.19
C ASP A 83 14.58 -4.99 -12.65
N ARG A 84 14.96 -6.22 -13.03
CA ARG A 84 16.28 -6.77 -12.66
C ARG A 84 17.40 -5.97 -13.30
N LEU A 85 17.30 -5.67 -14.60
CA LEU A 85 18.30 -4.87 -15.31
C LEU A 85 18.42 -3.46 -14.72
N ALA A 86 17.30 -2.81 -14.42
CA ALA A 86 17.29 -1.50 -13.76
C ALA A 86 17.91 -1.54 -12.35
N THR A 87 17.67 -2.61 -11.60
CA THR A 87 18.27 -2.83 -10.28
C THR A 87 19.78 -3.04 -10.38
N GLU A 88 20.23 -3.85 -11.34
CA GLU A 88 21.66 -4.10 -11.59
C GLU A 88 22.38 -2.83 -12.05
N ALA A 89 21.77 -2.05 -12.95
CA ALA A 89 22.32 -0.77 -13.40
C ALA A 89 22.50 0.22 -12.23
N ARG A 90 21.49 0.36 -11.36
CA ARG A 90 21.58 1.22 -10.16
C ARG A 90 22.66 0.76 -9.17
N ARG A 91 22.92 -0.55 -9.07
CA ARG A 91 23.98 -1.09 -8.21
C ARG A 91 25.38 -0.86 -8.75
N ARG A 92 25.54 -0.79 -10.08
CA ARG A 92 26.84 -0.51 -10.72
C ARG A 92 27.19 0.98 -10.75
N GLY A 93 26.19 1.86 -10.67
CA GLY A 93 26.37 3.31 -10.62
C GLY A 93 26.53 3.91 -9.21
N LYS A 94 26.55 3.07 -8.17
CA LYS A 94 26.94 3.43 -6.80
C LYS A 94 28.30 2.81 -6.51
#